data_AF-A0AA87CPG2-F1
#
_entry.id   AF-A0AA87CPG2-F1
#
_cell.length_a   1.000
_cell.length_b   1.000
_cell.length_c   1.000
_cell.angle_alpha   90.00
_cell.angle_beta   90.00
_cell.angle_gamma   90.00
#
_symmetry.space_group_name_H-M   'P 1'
#
loop_
_entity.id
_entity.type
_entity.pdbx_description
1 polymer ?
#
loop_
_entity_poly.entity_id
_entity_poly.type
_entity_poly.pdbx_seq_one_letter_code
_entity_poly.pdbx_strand_id
1 'polypeptide(L)' 'RIGYDGKATGHGFRHTMSTILHEQGFNSAWIEMQLAHKDKNSIRGTYNHAQYLEGRREMMQWYADYIDSLESQNKVISK' A
#
# COMPACT_ATOMS: atom_id res chain seq x y z
N ARG A 1 -7.18 3.23 20.74
CA ARG A 1 -5.92 2.47 20.88
C ARG A 1 -6.13 1.16 20.12
N ILE A 2 -5.61 1.03 18.90
CA ILE A 2 -5.90 -0.09 17.99
C ILE A 2 -4.98 -1.25 18.40
N GLY A 3 -5.55 -2.35 18.89
CA GLY A 3 -4.89 -3.43 19.65
C GLY A 3 -3.88 -4.31 18.90
N TYR A 4 -2.92 -3.72 18.18
CA TYR A 4 -1.85 -4.41 17.46
C TYR A 4 -0.54 -4.49 18.26
N ASP A 5 -0.60 -4.57 19.58
CA ASP A 5 0.60 -4.72 20.40
C ASP A 5 1.26 -6.09 20.11
N GLY A 6 2.43 -6.06 19.46
CA GLY A 6 3.28 -7.23 19.21
C GLY A 6 2.97 -8.11 17.99
N LYS A 7 1.91 -7.86 17.20
CA LYS A 7 1.55 -8.71 16.04
C LYS A 7 1.82 -8.09 14.66
N ALA A 8 1.89 -6.76 14.57
CA ALA A 8 2.21 -6.07 13.32
C ALA A 8 3.08 -4.86 13.65
N THR A 9 4.39 -4.95 13.36
CA THR A 9 5.24 -3.76 13.38
C THR A 9 4.94 -2.93 12.13
N GLY A 10 5.10 -1.60 12.20
CA GLY A 10 4.96 -0.75 11.00
C GLY A 10 5.89 -1.16 9.85
N HIS A 11 6.97 -1.88 10.16
CA HIS A 11 7.86 -2.52 9.19
C HIS A 11 7.24 -3.76 8.53
N GLY A 12 6.60 -4.64 9.31
CA GLY A 12 5.86 -5.80 8.78
C GLY A 12 4.72 -5.39 7.85
N PHE A 13 3.99 -4.32 8.18
CA PHE A 13 2.92 -3.80 7.34
C PHE A 13 3.44 -3.35 5.95
N ARG A 14 4.60 -2.69 5.90
CA ARG A 14 5.21 -2.26 4.63
C ARG A 14 5.65 -3.44 3.77
N HIS A 15 6.24 -4.47 4.40
CA HIS A 15 6.62 -5.69 3.68
C HIS A 15 5.40 -6.41 3.12
N THR A 16 4.37 -6.61 3.93
CA THR A 16 3.12 -7.26 3.47
C THR A 16 2.44 -6.46 2.35
N MET A 17 2.33 -5.14 2.50
CA MET A 17 1.78 -4.27 1.46
C MET A 17 2.60 -4.34 0.16
N SER A 18 3.93 -4.29 0.25
CA SER A 18 4.82 -4.42 -0.91
C SER A 18 4.59 -5.75 -1.66
N THR A 19 4.59 -6.86 -0.93
CA THR A 19 4.38 -8.20 -1.53
C THR A 19 3.03 -8.29 -2.24
N ILE A 20 1.93 -7.90 -1.57
CA ILE A 20 0.59 -7.97 -2.15
C ILE A 20 0.49 -7.12 -3.44
N LEU A 21 1.03 -5.90 -3.41
CA LEU A 21 0.98 -5.01 -4.57
C LEU A 21 1.84 -5.51 -5.73
N HIS A 22 2.98 -6.13 -5.46
CA HIS A 22 3.81 -6.77 -6.48
C HIS A 22 3.13 -8.00 -7.07
N GLU A 23 2.50 -8.84 -6.25
CA GLU A 23 1.76 -10.02 -6.69
C GLU A 23 0.55 -9.64 -7.56
N GLN A 24 -0.09 -8.51 -7.26
CA GLN A 24 -1.17 -7.96 -8.08
C GLN A 24 -0.67 -7.33 -9.39
N GLY A 25 0.65 -7.21 -9.59
CA GLY A 25 1.25 -6.72 -10.83
C GLY A 25 1.28 -5.20 -10.95
N PHE A 26 1.15 -4.46 -9.86
CA PHE A 26 1.31 -3.00 -9.90
C PHE A 26 2.76 -2.61 -10.21
N ASN A 27 2.92 -1.41 -10.77
CA ASN A 27 4.23 -0.90 -11.16
C ASN A 27 5.13 -0.74 -9.92
N SER A 28 6.29 -1.38 -9.94
CA SER A 28 7.29 -1.29 -8.88
C SER A 28 7.65 0.16 -8.52
N ALA A 29 7.71 1.06 -9.49
CA ALA A 29 7.99 2.47 -9.23
C ALA A 29 6.91 3.15 -8.37
N TRP A 30 5.65 2.72 -8.48
CA TRP A 30 4.55 3.24 -7.68
C TRP A 30 4.60 2.69 -6.25
N ILE A 31 4.92 1.41 -6.11
CA ILE A 31 5.08 0.72 -4.83
C ILE A 31 6.23 1.33 -4.04
N GLU A 32 7.40 1.45 -4.66
CA GLU A 32 8.59 2.07 -4.05
C GLU A 32 8.32 3.53 -3.66
N MET A 33 7.64 4.31 -4.50
CA MET A 33 7.28 5.70 -4.18
C MET A 33 6.29 5.79 -2.99
N GLN A 34 5.43 4.78 -2.81
CA GLN A 34 4.50 4.72 -1.68
C GLN A 34 5.20 4.26 -0.39
N LEU A 35 6.22 3.42 -0.49
CA LEU A 35 6.97 2.86 0.64
C LEU A 35 8.16 3.73 1.08
N ALA A 36 8.76 4.49 0.17
CA ALA A 36 9.91 5.36 0.42
C ALA A 36 9.50 6.49 1.39
N HIS A 37 9.75 6.27 2.68
CA HIS A 37 9.43 7.21 3.75
C HIS A 37 10.29 8.50 3.73
N LYS A 38 11.25 8.59 2.81
CA LYS A 38 12.10 9.74 2.48
C LYS A 38 13.01 9.27 1.34
N ASP A 39 12.87 9.80 0.13
CA ASP A 39 13.98 9.72 -0.82
C ASP A 39 14.32 11.07 -1.46
N LYS A 40 15.63 11.25 -1.61
CA LYS A 40 16.38 12.51 -1.56
C LYS A 40 16.43 13.28 -2.89
N ASN A 41 15.51 13.05 -3.82
CA ASN A 41 15.59 13.66 -5.15
C ASN A 41 14.37 14.52 -5.48
N SER A 42 14.19 15.59 -4.70
CA SER A 42 13.18 16.65 -4.87
C SER A 42 13.25 17.42 -6.20
N ILE A 43 14.20 17.12 -7.10
CA ILE A 43 14.47 17.93 -8.30
C ILE A 43 13.83 17.34 -9.58
N ARG A 44 13.43 16.06 -9.58
CA ARG A 44 12.67 15.46 -10.71
C ARG A 44 11.14 15.53 -10.53
N GLY A 45 10.68 16.20 -9.47
CA GLY A 45 9.40 16.00 -8.81
C GLY A 45 8.18 16.73 -9.36
N THR A 46 8.25 17.55 -10.41
CA THR A 46 7.07 18.32 -10.84
C THR A 46 6.32 17.68 -12.00
N TYR A 47 7.02 17.10 -12.99
CA TYR A 47 6.38 16.53 -14.19
C TYR A 47 6.05 15.03 -14.06
N ASN A 48 6.91 14.24 -13.40
CA ASN A 48 6.65 12.81 -13.16
C ASN A 48 5.69 12.56 -11.99
N HIS A 49 5.58 13.49 -11.05
CA HIS A 49 4.75 13.29 -9.86
C HIS A 49 3.27 13.32 -10.19
N ALA A 50 2.84 14.12 -11.18
CA ALA A 50 1.46 14.10 -11.67
C ALA A 50 1.13 12.79 -12.41
N GLN A 51 2.03 12.32 -13.30
CA GLN A 51 1.80 11.11 -14.09
C GLN A 51 1.73 9.83 -13.25
N TYR A 52 2.45 9.75 -12.12
CA TYR A 52 2.38 8.61 -11.23
C TYR A 52 1.35 8.76 -10.10
N LEU A 53 0.73 9.94 -9.93
CA LEU A 53 -0.24 10.17 -8.87
C LEU A 53 -1.54 9.41 -9.11
N GLU A 54 -2.04 9.40 -10.34
CA GLU A 54 -3.28 8.71 -10.71
C GLU A 54 -3.13 7.20 -10.50
N GLY A 55 -2.09 6.59 -11.07
CA GLY A 55 -1.81 5.16 -10.89
C GLY A 55 -1.57 4.77 -9.42
N ARG A 56 -0.91 5.62 -8.63
CA ARG A 56 -0.74 5.39 -7.19
C ARG A 56 -2.06 5.50 -6.42
N ARG A 57 -2.95 6.41 -6.82
CA ARG A 57 -4.28 6.54 -6.22
C ARG A 57 -5.11 5.28 -6.49
N GLU A 58 -5.13 4.81 -7.74
CA GLU A 58 -5.82 3.56 -8.10
C GLU A 58 -5.25 2.37 -7.35
N MET A 59 -3.92 2.24 -7.29
CA MET A 59 -3.23 1.19 -6.53
C MET A 59 -3.63 1.19 -5.05
N MET A 60 -3.64 2.37 -4.41
CA MET A 60 -3.99 2.47 -2.99
C MET A 60 -5.49 2.27 -2.74
N GLN A 61 -6.35 2.67 -3.67
CA GLN A 61 -7.79 2.38 -3.58
C GLN A 61 -8.04 0.87 -3.69
N TRP A 62 -7.41 0.22 -4.66
CA TRP A 62 -7.49 -1.24 -4.80
C TRP A 62 -7.00 -1.96 -3.54
N TYR A 63 -5.90 -1.49 -2.94
CA TYR A 63 -5.37 -2.06 -1.70
C TYR A 63 -6.34 -1.89 -0.52
N ALA A 64 -7.02 -0.75 -0.43
CA ALA A 64 -8.07 -0.53 0.57
C ALA A 64 -9.24 -1.49 0.36
N ASP A 65 -9.75 -1.59 -0.88
CA ASP A 65 -10.84 -2.50 -1.24
C ASP A 65 -10.48 -3.97 -0.96
N TYR A 66 -9.21 -4.35 -1.20
CA TYR A 66 -8.69 -5.67 -0.86
C TYR A 66 -8.76 -5.93 0.66
N ILE A 67 -8.29 -4.99 1.50
CA ILE A 67 -8.38 -5.13 2.95
C ILE A 67 -9.83 -5.20 3.43
N ASP A 68 -10.71 -4.35 2.89
CA ASP A 68 -12.13 -4.35 3.23
C ASP A 68 -12.81 -5.68 2.82
N SER A 69 -12.39 -6.26 1.69
CA SER A 69 -12.84 -7.59 1.28
C SER A 69 -12.38 -8.69 2.24
N LEU A 70 -11.18 -8.60 2.82
CA LEU A 70 -10.69 -9.55 3.81
C LEU A 70 -11.40 -9.39 5.16
N GLU A 71 -11.72 -8.16 5.54
CA GLU A 71 -12.48 -7.89 6.77
C GLU A 71 -13.91 -8.42 6.65
N SER A 72 -14.57 -8.18 5.52
CA SER A 72 -15.92 -8.70 5.25
C SER A 72 -15.95 -10.23 5.16
N GLN A 73 -14.96 -10.88 4.54
CA GLN A 73 -14.84 -12.34 4.53
C GLN A 73 -14.67 -12.93 5.93
N ASN A 74 -13.87 -12.31 6.80
CA ASN A 74 -13.72 -12.75 8.19
C ASN A 74 -15.03 -12.63 8.99
N LYS A 75 -15.87 -11.62 8.70
CA LYS A 75 -17.19 -11.47 9.33
C LYS A 75 -18.19 -12.57 8.91
N VAL A 76 -18.00 -13.19 7.75
CA VAL A 76 -18.88 -14.29 7.27
C VAL A 76 -18.52 -15.63 7.91
N ILE A 77 -17.25 -15.88 8.22
CA ILE A 77 -16.80 -17.15 8.82
C ILE A 77 -17.08 -17.21 10.34
N SER A 78 -17.28 -16.06 11.01
CA SER A 78 -17.57 -16.02 12.45
C SER A 78 -19.06 -16.08 12.81
N LYS A 79 -19.93 -16.53 11.90
CA LYS A 79 -21.38 -16.57 12.12
C LYS A 79 -21.92 -17.98 12.34
#